data_AF-A0A376BLP1-F1
#
_entry.id   AF-A0A376BLP1-F1
#
_cell.length_a   1.000
_cell.length_b   1.000
_cell.length_c   1.000
_cell.angle_alpha   90.00
_cell.angle_beta   90.00
_cell.angle_gamma   90.00
#
_symmetry.space_group_name_H-M   'P 1'
#
loop_
_entity.id
_entity.type
_entity.pdbx_description
1 polymer ?
#
loop_
_entity_poly.entity_id
_entity_poly.type
_entity_poly.pdbx_seq_one_letter_code
_entity_poly.pdbx_strand_id
1 'polypeptide(L)'
;MMQKWGLMMLSMSLAACSVPVVQGQAPVVAVQPILVAEAGKSVHVCELKPFVETFRSEHVNRGAAQLAVKKQCLAKHSAMFCEDKDIVCKTYE
;
A
#
# COMPACT_ATOMS: atom_id res chain seq x y z
N MET A 1 -29.41 -47.20 -39.64
CA MET A 1 -30.59 -46.31 -39.46
C MET A 1 -30.12 -45.16 -38.57
N MET A 2 -29.48 -44.09 -39.06
CA MET A 2 -29.92 -42.99 -39.94
C MET A 2 -31.09 -42.17 -39.39
N GLN A 3 -30.80 -40.87 -39.17
CA GLN A 3 -31.70 -39.70 -39.10
C GLN A 3 -32.51 -39.58 -37.79
N LYS A 4 -32.79 -38.41 -37.19
CA LYS A 4 -33.05 -37.05 -37.69
C LYS A 4 -33.39 -36.19 -36.42
N TRP A 5 -32.70 -35.09 -36.09
CA TRP A 5 -33.19 -33.68 -36.00
C TRP A 5 -32.29 -33.03 -34.92
N GLY A 6 -31.58 -31.91 -35.08
CA GLY A 6 -31.82 -30.77 -35.94
C GLY A 6 -32.80 -29.82 -35.28
N LEU A 7 -32.38 -29.05 -34.26
CA LEU A 7 -32.93 -27.71 -33.99
C LEU A 7 -32.09 -26.90 -32.98
N MET A 8 -31.49 -25.83 -33.53
CA MET A 8 -31.23 -24.49 -32.96
C MET A 8 -30.50 -24.39 -31.61
N MET A 9 -29.20 -24.06 -31.58
CA MET A 9 -28.65 -22.70 -31.78
C MET A 9 -29.46 -21.60 -31.08
N LEU A 10 -29.13 -21.37 -29.80
CA LEU A 10 -29.37 -20.09 -29.13
C LEU A 10 -28.09 -19.68 -28.40
N SER A 11 -27.07 -19.30 -29.18
CA SER A 11 -25.87 -18.65 -28.66
C SER A 11 -26.25 -17.23 -28.25
N MET A 12 -26.54 -17.05 -26.96
CA MET A 12 -26.75 -15.74 -26.36
C MET A 12 -25.38 -15.03 -26.32
N SER A 13 -25.12 -14.20 -27.32
CA SER A 13 -23.91 -13.40 -27.44
C SER A 13 -23.87 -12.41 -26.28
N LEU A 14 -23.07 -12.70 -25.23
CA LEU A 14 -22.69 -11.68 -24.26
C LEU A 14 -21.83 -10.64 -25.00
N ALA A 15 -22.43 -9.48 -25.30
CA ALA A 15 -21.71 -8.31 -25.74
C ALA A 15 -20.83 -7.82 -24.59
N ALA A 16 -19.59 -8.31 -24.54
CA ALA A 16 -18.57 -7.78 -23.65
C ALA A 16 -18.08 -6.43 -24.21
N CYS A 17 -18.53 -5.33 -23.61
CA CYS A 17 -17.92 -4.03 -23.81
C CYS A 17 -16.48 -4.08 -23.28
N SER A 18 -15.51 -4.34 -24.16
CA SER A 18 -14.09 -4.21 -23.83
C SER A 18 -13.72 -2.72 -23.93
N VAL A 19 -13.70 -2.05 -22.78
CA VAL A 19 -13.05 -0.74 -22.67
C VAL A 19 -11.55 -0.93 -22.86
N PRO A 20 -10.88 -0.12 -23.70
CA PRO A 20 -9.44 -0.16 -23.81
C PRO A 20 -8.84 0.33 -22.49
N VAL A 21 -8.17 -0.57 -21.77
CA VAL A 21 -7.25 -0.19 -20.70
C VAL A 21 -6.08 0.53 -21.37
N VAL A 22 -6.03 1.85 -21.20
CA VAL A 22 -4.81 2.61 -21.44
C VAL A 22 -3.83 2.22 -20.35
N GLN A 23 -2.92 1.30 -20.67
CA GLN A 23 -1.72 1.08 -19.87
C GLN A 23 -0.83 2.33 -19.98
N GLY A 24 -1.12 3.34 -19.17
CA GLY A 24 -0.14 4.36 -18.87
C GLY A 24 1.00 3.68 -18.11
N GLN A 25 2.17 3.57 -18.75
CA GLN A 25 3.39 3.23 -18.03
C GLN A 25 3.59 4.28 -16.95
N ALA A 26 3.43 3.87 -15.69
CA ALA A 26 3.81 4.70 -14.56
C ALA A 26 5.30 5.04 -14.71
N PRO A 27 5.71 6.30 -14.54
CA PRO A 27 7.13 6.64 -14.57
C PRO A 27 7.82 5.86 -13.45
N VAL A 28 8.78 5.03 -13.83
CA VAL A 28 9.72 4.41 -12.90
C VAL A 28 10.55 5.53 -12.30
N VAL A 29 10.15 5.99 -11.11
CA VAL A 29 10.93 6.92 -10.31
C VAL A 29 12.18 6.16 -9.87
N ALA A 30 13.29 6.43 -10.55
CA ALA A 30 14.59 5.92 -10.15
C ALA A 30 14.93 6.48 -8.76
N VAL A 31 14.79 5.66 -7.73
CA VAL A 31 15.18 6.00 -6.36
C VAL A 31 16.71 6.00 -6.32
N GLN A 32 17.31 7.18 -6.46
CA GLN A 32 18.74 7.33 -6.22
C GLN A 32 19.02 7.14 -4.73
N PRO A 33 20.00 6.31 -4.34
CA PRO A 33 20.38 6.17 -2.94
C PRO A 33 21.06 7.47 -2.49
N ILE A 34 20.42 8.19 -1.58
CA ILE A 34 21.06 9.30 -0.87
C ILE A 34 22.06 8.67 0.10
N LEU A 35 23.35 8.73 -0.23
CA LEU A 35 24.42 8.41 0.70
C LEU A 35 24.54 9.59 1.69
N VAL A 36 23.84 9.49 2.82
CA VAL A 36 24.00 10.44 3.92
C VAL A 36 25.28 10.09 4.66
N ALA A 37 26.32 10.88 4.45
CA ALA A 37 27.57 10.80 5.18
C ALA A 37 27.49 11.65 6.48
N GLU A 38 27.81 10.99 7.59
CA GLU A 38 28.48 11.49 8.81
C GLU A 38 27.73 12.19 9.96
N ALA A 39 28.23 11.83 11.16
CA ALA A 39 28.26 12.51 12.46
C ALA A 39 26.94 12.96 13.14
N GLY A 40 26.62 12.32 14.27
CA GLY A 40 25.44 12.62 15.10
C GLY A 40 24.19 11.96 14.54
N LYS A 41 24.03 10.64 14.77
CA LYS A 41 22.90 9.89 14.24
C LYS A 41 21.64 10.24 15.00
N SER A 42 20.93 11.27 14.53
CA SER A 42 19.62 11.58 15.05
C SER A 42 18.69 10.36 14.84
N VAL A 43 18.06 9.90 15.92
CA VAL A 43 17.13 8.78 15.92
C VAL A 43 15.73 9.33 15.99
N HIS A 44 14.89 8.97 15.02
CA HIS A 44 13.48 9.33 15.02
C HIS A 44 12.67 8.17 15.56
N VAL A 45 11.94 8.42 16.64
CA VAL A 45 11.01 7.47 17.27
C VAL A 45 9.60 7.94 16.96
N CYS A 46 8.87 7.16 16.17
CA CYS A 46 7.47 7.40 15.86
C CYS A 46 6.57 6.45 16.67
N GLU A 47 5.40 6.93 17.05
CA GLU A 47 4.42 6.21 17.85
C GLU A 47 3.00 6.51 17.39
N LEU A 48 2.14 5.49 17.39
CA LEU A 48 0.71 5.60 17.13
C LEU A 48 -0.05 4.80 18.19
N LYS A 49 -1.04 5.41 18.81
CA LYS A 49 -1.84 4.83 19.90
C LYS A 49 -3.31 4.74 19.54
N PRO A 50 -3.73 3.78 18.71
CA PRO A 50 -5.14 3.52 18.50
C PRO A 50 -5.66 2.70 19.69
N PHE A 51 -6.56 3.31 20.47
CA PHE A 51 -7.20 2.67 21.63
C PHE A 51 -6.18 2.18 22.70
N VAL A 52 -6.11 0.86 22.91
CA VAL A 52 -5.32 0.21 23.98
C VAL A 52 -3.93 -0.22 23.53
N GLU A 53 -3.69 -0.32 22.21
CA GLU A 53 -2.40 -0.74 21.67
C GLU A 53 -1.53 0.46 21.34
N THR A 54 -0.21 0.30 21.47
CA THR A 54 0.77 1.31 21.07
C THR A 54 1.70 0.68 20.03
N PHE A 55 1.71 1.24 18.84
CA PHE A 55 2.67 0.89 17.78
C PHE A 55 3.83 1.87 17.83
N ARG A 56 5.06 1.35 17.84
CA ARG A 56 6.28 2.16 17.95
C ARG A 56 7.34 1.65 16.99
N SER A 57 8.06 2.57 16.36
CA SER A 57 9.22 2.25 15.54
C SER A 57 10.26 3.36 15.64
N GLU A 58 11.52 2.98 15.51
CA GLU A 58 12.65 3.89 15.52
C GLU A 58 13.52 3.70 14.28
N HIS A 59 14.01 4.80 13.73
CA HIS A 59 14.87 4.78 12.56
C HIS A 59 15.67 6.08 12.45
N VAL A 60 16.85 6.02 11.82
CA VAL A 60 17.64 7.19 11.42
C VAL A 60 16.95 8.06 10.35
N ASN A 61 15.80 7.63 9.85
CA ASN A 61 15.02 8.33 8.83
C ASN A 61 13.58 8.41 9.36
N ARG A 62 13.10 9.63 9.58
CA ARG A 62 11.76 9.88 10.12
C ARG A 62 10.65 9.21 9.31
N GLY A 63 10.74 9.27 7.99
CA GLY A 63 9.74 8.68 7.10
C GLY A 63 9.70 7.15 7.19
N ALA A 64 10.87 6.52 7.35
CA ALA A 64 10.96 5.07 7.55
C ALA A 64 10.32 4.64 8.87
N ALA A 65 10.60 5.36 9.97
CA ALA A 65 9.98 5.11 11.28
C ALA A 65 8.45 5.29 11.23
N GLN A 66 7.97 6.38 10.60
CA GLN A 66 6.54 6.66 10.48
C GLN A 66 5.81 5.58 9.65
N LEU A 67 6.39 5.18 8.52
CA LEU A 67 5.81 4.15 7.66
C LEU A 67 5.77 2.78 8.37
N ALA A 68 6.78 2.44 9.16
CA ALA A 68 6.82 1.21 9.93
C ALA A 68 5.68 1.16 10.97
N VAL A 69 5.46 2.25 11.73
CA VAL A 69 4.34 2.37 12.67
C VAL A 69 3.00 2.22 11.95
N LYS A 70 2.81 2.90 10.81
CA LYS A 70 1.58 2.78 10.03
C LYS A 70 1.30 1.34 9.59
N LYS A 71 2.32 0.65 9.08
CA LYS A 71 2.21 -0.76 8.67
C LYS A 71 1.86 -1.67 9.83
N GLN A 72 2.45 -1.47 11.00
CA GLN A 72 2.12 -2.24 12.21
C GLN A 72 0.65 -2.04 12.61
N CYS A 73 0.15 -0.80 12.54
CA CYS A 73 -1.25 -0.50 12.82
C CYS A 73 -2.20 -1.15 11.82
N LEU A 74 -1.93 -1.00 10.51
CA LEU A 74 -2.76 -1.56 9.44
C LEU A 74 -2.79 -3.09 9.41
N ALA A 75 -1.81 -3.74 10.03
CA ALA A 75 -1.82 -5.20 10.19
C ALA A 75 -2.87 -5.69 11.20
N LYS A 76 -3.36 -4.81 12.08
CA LYS A 76 -4.32 -5.14 13.14
C LYS A 76 -5.63 -4.37 13.05
N HIS A 77 -5.60 -3.16 12.53
CA HIS A 77 -6.71 -2.22 12.53
C HIS A 77 -7.04 -1.75 11.12
N SER A 78 -8.25 -1.24 10.91
CA SER A 78 -8.63 -0.63 9.64
C SER A 78 -7.92 0.71 9.43
N ALA A 79 -7.84 1.14 8.16
CA ALA A 79 -7.14 2.37 7.80
C ALA A 79 -7.65 3.64 8.50
N MET A 80 -8.93 3.67 8.90
CA MET A 80 -9.51 4.80 9.65
C MET A 80 -8.87 5.01 11.03
N PHE A 81 -8.16 4.02 11.59
CA PHE A 81 -7.48 4.14 12.88
C PHE A 81 -5.95 4.31 12.75
N CYS A 82 -5.45 4.31 11.52
CA CYS A 82 -4.02 4.33 11.21
C CYS A 82 -3.65 5.56 10.36
N GLU A 83 -4.30 6.69 10.62
CA GLU A 83 -4.12 7.93 9.87
C GLU A 83 -2.75 8.56 10.20
N ASP A 84 -2.08 9.10 9.19
CA ASP A 84 -0.70 9.61 9.35
C ASP A 84 -0.61 10.80 10.31
N LYS A 85 -1.68 11.58 10.43
CA LYS A 85 -1.77 12.73 11.35
C LYS A 85 -1.77 12.35 12.82
N ASP A 86 -2.14 11.12 13.15
CA ASP A 86 -2.20 10.63 14.52
C ASP A 86 -0.86 9.99 14.95
N ILE A 87 0.09 9.85 14.02
CA ILE A 87 1.44 9.34 14.29
C ILE A 87 2.32 10.48 14.82
N VAL A 88 2.77 10.34 16.06
CA VAL A 88 3.66 11.31 16.73
C VAL A 88 5.10 10.83 16.61
N CYS A 89 5.98 11.68 16.05
CA CYS A 89 7.40 11.38 15.93
C CYS A 89 8.25 12.35 16.76
N LYS A 90 9.23 11.81 17.49
CA LYS A 90 10.23 12.56 18.26
C LYS A 90 11.62 12.27 17.71
N THR A 91 12.48 13.29 17.68
CA THR A 91 13.88 13.16 17.26
C THR A 91 14.77 13.26 18.49
N TYR A 92 15.77 12.39 18.58
CA TYR A 92 16.80 12.38 19.62
C TYR A 92 18.17 12.51 18.94
N GLU A 93 19.07 13.30 19.49
CA GLU A 93 20.44 13.52 18.99
C GLU A 93 21.50 12.92 19.92
#